data_AF-A0AA90NK80-F1
#
_entry.id   AF-A0AA90NK80-F1
#
_cell.length_a   1.000
_cell.length_b   1.000
_cell.length_c   1.000
_cell.angle_alpha   90.00
_cell.angle_beta   90.00
_cell.angle_gamma   90.00
#
_symmetry.space_group_name_H-M   'P 1'
#
loop_
_entity.id
_entity.type
_entity.pdbx_description
1 polymer ?
#
loop_
_entity_poly.entity_id
_entity_poly.type
_entity_poly.pdbx_seq_one_letter_code
_entity_poly.pdbx_strand_id
1 'polypeptide(L)'
;MFFLVGIIETAENAVAALREIMSLKSTIEVKLVSSMGKRSKNALLLLHELFKDPVVNIKKVESMTLLSGKAANDLVKAFVEQGILQEVTGYRRNRTFVFSDYLNLFDNKGSRHESFKTNF
;
A
#
# COMPACT_ATOMS: atom_id res chain seq x y z
N MET A 1 -2.89 33.40 18.74
CA MET A 1 -3.26 32.10 19.34
C MET A 1 -3.43 31.12 18.20
N PHE A 2 -2.49 30.19 17.99
CA PHE A 2 -2.40 29.35 16.77
C PHE A 2 -2.52 27.83 17.04
N PHE A 3 -2.63 27.43 18.31
CA PHE A 3 -2.57 26.02 18.72
C PHE A 3 -3.84 25.23 18.33
N LEU A 4 -5.03 25.79 18.56
CA LEU A 4 -6.28 25.12 18.19
C LEU A 4 -6.45 25.00 16.67
N VAL A 5 -5.98 25.97 15.90
CA VAL A 5 -6.04 25.93 14.44
C VAL A 5 -5.14 24.82 13.91
N GLY A 6 -3.91 24.70 14.40
CA GLY A 6 -3.01 23.61 14.00
C GLY A 6 -3.51 22.21 14.40
N ILE A 7 -4.21 22.09 15.53
CA ILE A 7 -4.86 20.82 15.93
C ILE A 7 -5.98 20.45 14.97
N ILE A 8 -6.85 21.40 14.63
CA ILE A 8 -7.98 21.17 13.71
C ILE A 8 -7.44 20.77 12.33
N GLU A 9 -6.45 21.50 11.80
CA GLU A 9 -5.85 21.23 10.50
C GLU A 9 -5.18 19.84 10.45
N THR A 10 -4.45 19.44 11.50
CA THR A 10 -3.83 18.12 11.57
C THR A 10 -4.88 17.00 11.64
N ALA A 11 -5.95 17.21 12.40
CA ALA A 11 -7.04 16.24 12.51
C ALA A 11 -7.79 16.07 11.18
N GLU A 12 -8.07 17.17 10.48
CA GLU A 12 -8.70 17.16 9.16
C GLU A 12 -7.81 16.44 8.13
N ASN A 13 -6.51 16.73 8.12
CA ASN A 13 -5.53 16.07 7.24
C ASN A 13 -5.46 14.56 7.50
N ALA A 14 -5.46 14.14 8.77
CA ALA A 14 -5.48 12.73 9.16
C ALA A 14 -6.76 12.02 8.70
N VAL A 15 -7.93 12.64 8.92
CA VAL A 15 -9.22 12.08 8.47
C VAL A 15 -9.27 11.95 6.94
N ALA A 16 -8.77 12.95 6.21
CA ALA A 16 -8.68 12.89 4.75
C ALA A 16 -7.77 11.73 4.29
N ALA A 17 -6.62 11.54 4.94
CA ALA A 17 -5.69 10.46 4.61
C ALA A 17 -6.32 9.08 4.82
N LEU A 18 -7.01 8.89 5.94
CA LEU A 18 -7.71 7.66 6.24
C LEU A 18 -8.79 7.35 5.18
N ARG A 19 -9.54 8.36 4.72
CA ARG A 19 -10.53 8.19 3.65
C ARG A 19 -9.90 7.71 2.35
N GLU A 20 -8.77 8.29 1.96
CA GLU A 20 -8.03 7.87 0.75
C GLU A 20 -7.53 6.42 0.87
N ILE A 21 -6.95 6.05 2.02
CA ILE A 21 -6.50 4.68 2.31
C ILE A 21 -7.67 3.69 2.25
N MET A 22 -8.80 4.01 2.88
CA MET A 22 -10.00 3.17 2.86
C MET A 22 -10.55 2.99 1.45
N SER A 23 -10.56 4.06 0.65
CA SER A 23 -10.99 3.99 -0.74
C SER A 23 -10.06 3.11 -1.57
N LEU A 24 -8.74 3.29 -1.44
CA LEU A 24 -7.74 2.46 -2.12
C LEU A 24 -7.94 0.97 -1.77
N LYS A 25 -8.10 0.67 -0.48
CA LYS A 25 -8.35 -0.69 0.02
C LYS A 25 -9.59 -1.29 -0.65
N SER A 26 -10.72 -0.60 -0.59
CA SER A 26 -11.98 -1.12 -1.13
C SER A 26 -11.90 -1.38 -2.64
N THR A 27 -11.30 -0.47 -3.40
CA THR A 27 -11.12 -0.63 -4.86
C THR A 27 -10.29 -1.87 -5.19
N ILE A 28 -9.18 -2.10 -4.46
CA ILE A 28 -8.32 -3.26 -4.70
C ILE A 28 -9.01 -4.55 -4.26
N GLU A 29 -9.74 -4.57 -3.14
CA GLU A 29 -10.50 -5.73 -2.68
C GLU A 29 -11.51 -6.21 -3.74
N VAL A 30 -12.29 -5.28 -4.30
CA VAL A 30 -13.23 -5.59 -5.39
C VAL A 30 -12.48 -6.17 -6.59
N LYS A 31 -11.38 -5.54 -7.01
CA LYS A 31 -10.55 -6.00 -8.14
C LYS A 31 -10.00 -7.42 -7.93
N LEU A 32 -9.51 -7.73 -6.73
CA LEU A 32 -8.95 -9.04 -6.39
C LEU A 32 -10.02 -10.13 -6.38
N VAL A 33 -11.20 -9.84 -5.80
CA VAL A 33 -12.31 -10.80 -5.75
C VAL A 33 -12.81 -11.13 -7.16
N SER A 34 -12.94 -10.11 -8.03
CA SER A 34 -13.39 -10.31 -9.41
C SER A 34 -12.37 -11.01 -10.31
N SER A 35 -11.06 -10.83 -10.07
CA SER A 35 -10.00 -11.35 -10.97
C SER A 35 -9.40 -12.70 -10.54
N MET A 36 -9.33 -13.02 -9.25
CA MET A 36 -8.53 -14.15 -8.75
C MET A 36 -9.33 -15.41 -8.39
N GLY A 37 -10.67 -15.39 -8.46
CA GLY A 37 -11.51 -16.58 -8.28
C GLY A 37 -11.18 -17.37 -7.00
N LYS A 38 -10.76 -18.63 -7.13
CA LYS A 38 -10.38 -19.50 -6.00
C LYS A 38 -9.18 -18.98 -5.18
N ARG A 39 -8.32 -18.14 -5.76
CA ARG A 39 -7.14 -17.57 -5.09
C ARG A 39 -7.44 -16.28 -4.33
N SER A 40 -8.66 -15.74 -4.48
CA SER A 40 -9.10 -14.49 -3.84
C SER A 40 -8.88 -14.46 -2.32
N LYS A 41 -9.08 -15.58 -1.61
CA LYS A 41 -8.85 -15.65 -0.16
C LYS A 41 -7.41 -15.29 0.23
N ASN A 42 -6.42 -15.92 -0.42
CA ASN A 42 -5.01 -15.66 -0.13
C ASN A 42 -4.56 -14.29 -0.65
N ALA A 43 -5.17 -13.82 -1.74
CA ALA A 43 -4.96 -12.46 -2.23
C ALA A 43 -5.44 -11.41 -1.22
N LEU A 44 -6.65 -11.56 -0.67
CA LEU A 44 -7.18 -10.66 0.35
C LEU A 44 -6.30 -10.68 1.61
N LEU A 45 -5.86 -11.87 2.03
CA LEU A 45 -4.96 -11.99 3.19
C LEU A 45 -3.64 -11.28 2.96
N LEU A 46 -3.00 -11.47 1.79
CA LEU A 46 -1.78 -10.74 1.43
C LEU A 46 -2.02 -9.22 1.39
N LEU A 47 -3.13 -8.77 0.79
CA LEU A 47 -3.48 -7.36 0.75
C LEU A 47 -3.59 -6.76 2.16
N HIS A 48 -4.26 -7.45 3.09
CA HIS A 48 -4.43 -6.98 4.46
C HIS A 48 -3.10 -6.88 5.20
N GLU A 49 -2.18 -7.82 4.97
CA GLU A 49 -0.83 -7.74 5.52
C GLU A 49 0.00 -6.61 4.90
N LEU A 50 -0.19 -6.31 3.60
CA LEU A 50 0.50 -5.19 2.94
C LEU A 50 0.13 -3.82 3.49
N PHE A 51 -1.08 -3.65 4.07
CA PHE A 51 -1.46 -2.43 4.78
C PHE A 51 -0.76 -2.27 6.15
N LYS A 52 -0.20 -3.36 6.71
CA LYS A 52 0.61 -3.32 7.93
C LYS A 52 2.08 -3.19 7.60
N ASP A 53 2.52 -3.91 6.57
CA ASP A 53 3.89 -3.94 6.10
C ASP A 53 3.94 -3.89 4.56
N PRO A 54 4.13 -2.70 3.98
CA PRO A 54 4.04 -2.50 2.53
C PRO A 54 5.26 -3.04 1.76
N VAL A 55 6.24 -3.62 2.46
CA VAL A 55 7.46 -4.15 1.88
C VAL A 55 7.57 -5.64 2.18
N VAL A 56 7.50 -6.45 1.11
CA VAL A 56 7.48 -7.91 1.23
C VAL A 56 8.47 -8.57 0.28
N ASN A 57 8.89 -9.78 0.65
CA ASN A 57 9.61 -10.69 -0.23
C ASN A 57 8.85 -12.02 -0.30
N ILE A 58 9.24 -12.90 -1.22
CA ILE A 58 8.53 -14.18 -1.44
C ILE A 58 8.46 -15.02 -0.16
N LYS A 59 9.56 -15.11 0.61
CA LYS A 59 9.60 -15.87 1.88
C LYS A 59 8.61 -15.34 2.92
N LYS A 60 8.45 -14.01 2.98
CA LYS A 60 7.49 -13.38 3.88
C LYS A 60 6.06 -13.70 3.47
N VAL A 61 5.77 -13.65 2.17
CA VAL A 61 4.47 -14.04 1.62
C VAL A 61 4.17 -15.52 1.88
N GLU A 62 5.15 -16.42 1.75
CA GLU A 62 5.01 -17.83 2.12
C GLU A 62 4.58 -17.98 3.58
N SER A 63 5.28 -17.31 4.50
CA SER A 63 4.98 -17.39 5.93
C SER A 63 3.62 -16.82 6.32
N MET A 64 3.18 -15.73 5.65
CA MET A 64 1.91 -15.07 5.94
C MET A 64 0.72 -15.83 5.37
N THR A 65 0.86 -16.36 4.15
CA THR A 65 -0.24 -17.02 3.42
C THR A 65 -0.27 -18.53 3.60
N LEU A 66 0.75 -19.10 4.26
CA LEU A 66 0.97 -20.55 4.42
C LEU A 66 0.99 -21.31 3.08
N LEU A 67 1.37 -20.60 2.01
CA LEU A 67 1.48 -21.16 0.67
C LEU A 67 2.87 -21.76 0.45
N SER A 68 2.95 -22.73 -0.47
CA SER A 68 4.23 -23.18 -0.99
C SER A 68 4.93 -22.05 -1.73
N GLY A 69 6.26 -22.08 -1.82
CA GLY A 69 7.02 -21.01 -2.48
C GLY A 69 6.64 -20.76 -3.93
N LYS A 70 6.23 -21.80 -4.66
CA LYS A 70 5.66 -21.64 -6.01
C LYS A 70 4.35 -20.86 -5.99
N ALA A 71 3.41 -21.23 -5.10
CA ALA A 71 2.12 -20.56 -5.01
C ALA A 71 2.23 -19.13 -4.48
N ALA A 72 3.16 -18.87 -3.54
CA ALA A 72 3.47 -17.52 -3.07
C ALA A 72 4.07 -16.66 -4.19
N ASN A 73 5.02 -17.19 -4.96
CA ASN A 73 5.59 -16.49 -6.11
C ASN A 73 4.55 -16.20 -7.20
N ASP A 74 3.66 -17.16 -7.50
CA ASP A 74 2.56 -16.96 -8.44
C ASP A 74 1.58 -15.87 -7.95
N LEU A 75 1.31 -15.82 -6.64
CA LEU A 75 0.47 -14.79 -6.03
C LEU A 75 1.12 -13.40 -6.12
N VAL A 76 2.40 -13.28 -5.78
CA VAL A 76 3.15 -12.02 -5.90
C VAL A 76 3.19 -11.57 -7.36
N LYS A 77 3.43 -12.48 -8.30
CA LYS A 77 3.41 -12.15 -9.73
C LYS A 77 2.06 -11.60 -10.17
N ALA A 78 0.96 -12.20 -9.71
CA ALA A 78 -0.37 -11.68 -9.99
C ALA A 78 -0.59 -10.28 -9.40
N PHE A 79 -0.06 -9.99 -8.20
CA PHE A 79 -0.11 -8.63 -7.63
C PHE A 79 0.68 -7.62 -8.45
N VAL A 80 1.83 -8.02 -8.99
CA VAL A 80 2.64 -7.18 -9.89
C VAL A 80 1.91 -6.95 -11.22
N GLU A 81 1.34 -7.99 -11.82
CA GLU A 81 0.54 -7.89 -13.06
C GLU A 81 -0.69 -6.98 -12.89
N GLN A 82 -1.27 -6.94 -11.69
CA GLN A 82 -2.39 -6.06 -11.35
C GLN A 82 -1.97 -4.62 -11.00
N GLY A 83 -0.65 -4.34 -10.97
CA GLY A 83 -0.08 -3.04 -10.63
C GLY A 83 -0.03 -2.72 -9.14
N ILE A 84 -0.37 -3.67 -8.26
CA ILE A 84 -0.44 -3.46 -6.81
C ILE A 84 0.95 -3.49 -6.18
N LEU A 85 1.82 -4.40 -6.64
CA LEU A 85 3.20 -4.52 -6.17
C LEU A 85 4.19 -4.14 -7.27
N GLN A 86 5.30 -3.54 -6.88
CA GLN A 86 6.41 -3.23 -7.78
C GLN A 86 7.72 -3.80 -7.21
N GLU A 87 8.51 -4.43 -8.06
CA GLU A 87 9.85 -4.88 -7.65
C GLU A 87 10.81 -3.69 -7.57
N VAL A 88 11.53 -3.58 -6.46
CA VAL A 88 12.51 -2.49 -6.25
C VAL A 88 13.97 -2.96 -6.29
N THR A 89 14.22 -4.26 -6.19
CA THR A 89 15.58 -4.77 -5.92
C THR A 89 16.42 -5.12 -7.15
N GLY A 90 15.83 -5.32 -8.34
CA GLY A 90 16.58 -5.67 -9.56
C GLY A 90 17.44 -6.95 -9.51
N TYR A 91 17.44 -7.68 -8.39
CA TYR A 91 18.27 -8.86 -8.16
C TYR A 91 17.60 -10.15 -8.66
N ARG A 92 18.41 -11.15 -9.01
CA ARG A 92 17.91 -12.50 -9.40
C ARG A 92 17.35 -13.31 -8.21
N ARG A 93 17.74 -13.01 -6.96
CA ARG A 93 17.33 -13.72 -5.73
C ARG A 93 17.03 -12.71 -4.62
N ASN A 94 16.20 -13.11 -3.64
CA ASN A 94 15.70 -12.24 -2.56
C ASN A 94 15.06 -10.95 -3.07
N ARG A 95 14.21 -11.07 -4.09
CA ARG A 95 13.47 -9.94 -4.65
C ARG A 95 12.54 -9.34 -3.60
N THR A 96 12.57 -8.02 -3.48
CA THR A 96 11.69 -7.23 -2.62
C THR A 96 10.68 -6.49 -3.49
N PHE A 97 9.44 -6.51 -3.02
CA PHE A 97 8.29 -5.92 -3.66
C PHE A 97 7.67 -4.90 -2.73
N VAL A 98 7.27 -3.76 -3.28
CA VAL A 98 6.74 -2.62 -2.56
C VAL A 98 5.34 -2.31 -3.05
N PHE A 99 4.45 -2.00 -2.12
CA PHE A 99 3.12 -1.47 -2.40
C PHE A 99 3.19 0.05 -2.60
N SER A 100 3.67 0.48 -3.77
CA SER A 100 3.98 1.88 -4.06
C SER A 100 2.78 2.81 -3.91
N ASP A 101 1.59 2.39 -4.38
CA ASP A 101 0.38 3.22 -4.30
C ASP A 101 0.01 3.56 -2.86
N TYR A 102 0.18 2.62 -1.93
CA TYR A 102 -0.07 2.86 -0.52
C TYR A 102 0.96 3.82 0.10
N LEU A 103 2.25 3.65 -0.22
CA LEU A 103 3.30 4.55 0.27
C LEU A 103 3.11 5.98 -0.25
N ASN A 104 2.68 6.15 -1.50
CA ASN A 104 2.44 7.45 -2.10
C ASN A 104 1.31 8.24 -1.42
N LEU A 105 0.37 7.56 -0.73
CA LEU A 105 -0.66 8.23 0.06
C LEU A 105 -0.10 8.99 1.27
N PHE A 106 1.08 8.60 1.77
CA PHE A 106 1.77 9.29 2.86
C PHE A 106 2.67 10.42 2.34
N ASP A 107 3.32 10.22 1.20
CA ASP A 107 4.26 11.20 0.63
C ASP A 107 3.55 12.47 0.11
N ASN A 108 2.33 12.31 -0.43
CA ASN A 108 1.51 13.42 -0.92
C ASN A 108 1.01 14.37 0.19
N LYS A 109 1.23 14.06 1.46
CA LYS A 109 0.85 14.91 2.61
C LYS A 109 2.04 15.54 3.33
N GLY A 110 3.27 15.12 3.02
CA GLY A 110 4.51 15.65 3.62
C GLY A 110 5.08 16.91 2.94
N SER A 111 4.59 17.29 1.75
CA SER A 111 5.29 18.24 0.86
C SER A 111 4.45 19.45 0.44
N ARG A 112 3.68 20.05 1.36
CA ARG A 112 2.88 21.28 1.10
C ARG A 112 3.09 22.43 2.09
N HIS A 113 4.32 22.62 2.54
CA HIS A 113 4.88 23.90 3.02
C HIS A 113 6.31 23.91 2.43
N GLU A 114 6.71 24.76 1.49
CA GLU A 114 6.82 26.21 1.60
C GLU A 114 6.66 26.86 0.21
N SER A 115 5.60 27.65 0.01
CA SER A 115 5.57 28.73 -0.98
C SER A 115 4.45 29.68 -0.62
N PHE A 116 4.63 30.45 0.45
CA PHE A 116 4.02 31.76 0.52
C PHE A 116 5.14 32.76 0.75
N LYS A 117 5.65 33.29 -0.38
CA LYS A 117 6.65 34.34 -0.42
C LYS A 117 6.15 35.55 0.36
N THR A 118 7.03 36.08 1.20
CA THR A 118 7.07 37.46 1.67
C THR A 118 6.48 38.42 0.64
N ASN A 119 5.37 39.06 1.00
CA ASN A 119 4.88 40.33 0.43
C ASN A 119 3.85 40.90 1.41
N PHE A 120 4.34 41.61 2.43
CA PHE A 120 4.00 42.98 2.81
C PHE A 120 4.80 43.38 4.06
#